data_AF-A0AAD6DMX6-F1
#
_entry.id   AF-A0AAD6DMX6-F1
#
_cell.length_a   1.000
_cell.length_b   1.000
_cell.length_c   1.000
_cell.angle_alpha   90.00
_cell.angle_beta   90.00
_cell.angle_gamma   90.00
#
_symmetry.space_group_name_H-M   'P 1'
#
loop_
_entity.id
_entity.type
_entity.pdbx_description
1 polymer ?
#
loop_
_entity_poly.entity_id
_entity_poly.type
_entity_poly.pdbx_seq_one_letter_code
_entity_poly.pdbx_strand_id
1 'polypeptide(L)'
;MESTLPLDQTTMSARTLRGVEAYFTVVMEDSYEFKIAREDFEPETVFREVVIANELSDLFQTELTPRQEAAFENHILHALAWMVYGSNKIEKAGSSSDITLELYVAVFRGEEIPEEIEEQDQEYLSFKESLIHQHLPADTSAVLRSRREVVQHAQAAKFMMDQLCIRGQDLSEQIILEAHRILTYKVDAETTPWTEYSGVYRS
;
A
#
# COMPACT_ATOMS: atom_id res chain seq x y z
N MET A 1 -1.94 -41.62 13.76
CA MET A 1 -1.91 -41.70 12.28
C MET A 1 -1.50 -40.31 11.83
N GLU A 2 -0.20 -40.13 11.66
CA GLU A 2 0.39 -38.88 11.19
C GLU A 2 0.14 -38.78 9.68
N SER A 3 -0.32 -37.61 9.23
CA SER A 3 -0.37 -37.25 7.82
C SER A 3 0.44 -35.98 7.62
N THR A 4 1.60 -36.19 7.03
CA THR A 4 2.57 -35.27 6.45
C THR A 4 1.96 -34.41 5.34
N LEU A 5 1.93 -33.09 5.55
CA LEU A 5 2.04 -32.08 4.49
C LEU A 5 3.00 -31.00 5.02
N PRO A 6 4.07 -30.64 4.29
CA PRO A 6 5.00 -29.62 4.76
C PRO A 6 4.32 -28.25 4.65
N LEU A 7 4.16 -27.54 5.78
CA LEU A 7 3.97 -26.09 5.75
C LEU A 7 5.24 -25.51 5.12
N ASP A 8 5.12 -24.85 3.97
CA ASP A 8 6.21 -24.10 3.36
C ASP A 8 6.57 -22.91 4.27
N GLN A 9 7.49 -23.16 5.21
CA GLN A 9 8.12 -22.14 6.03
C GLN A 9 9.23 -21.49 5.21
N THR A 10 8.89 -20.47 4.44
CA THR A 10 9.91 -19.69 3.72
C THR A 10 10.64 -18.79 4.71
N THR A 11 11.86 -19.19 5.08
CA THR A 11 12.77 -18.33 5.86
C THR A 11 13.49 -17.39 4.91
N MET A 12 13.21 -16.09 5.00
CA MET A 12 13.90 -15.08 4.20
C MET A 12 15.03 -14.46 5.01
N SER A 13 16.24 -14.44 4.45
CA SER A 13 17.38 -13.71 5.02
C SER A 13 17.50 -12.34 4.36
N ALA A 14 17.30 -11.27 5.10
CA ALA A 14 17.65 -9.93 4.65
C ALA A 14 19.08 -9.63 5.09
N ARG A 15 20.00 -9.47 4.13
CA ARG A 15 21.33 -8.94 4.41
C ARG A 15 21.26 -7.42 4.44
N THR A 16 21.40 -6.85 5.63
CA THR A 16 21.57 -5.41 5.79
C THR A 16 22.97 -4.99 5.33
N LEU A 17 23.09 -3.77 4.80
CA LEU A 17 24.37 -3.14 4.41
C LEU A 17 25.38 -3.04 5.57
N ARG A 18 24.96 -3.31 6.82
CA ARG A 18 25.78 -3.28 8.04
C ARG A 18 26.17 -4.66 8.58
N GLY A 19 25.88 -5.74 7.86
CA GLY A 19 26.35 -7.09 8.23
C GLY A 19 25.61 -7.75 9.39
N VAL A 20 24.44 -7.23 9.78
CA VAL A 20 23.54 -7.92 10.72
C VAL A 20 22.59 -8.78 9.90
N GLU A 21 22.72 -10.09 10.05
CA GLU A 21 21.83 -11.08 9.42
C GLU A 21 20.58 -11.18 10.29
N ALA A 22 19.48 -10.58 9.82
CA ALA A 22 18.19 -10.66 10.48
C ALA A 22 17.38 -11.80 9.84
N TYR A 23 16.91 -12.72 10.67
CA TYR A 23 15.99 -13.78 10.26
C TYR A 23 14.61 -13.43 10.78
N PHE A 24 13.63 -13.38 9.89
CA PHE A 24 12.23 -13.36 10.28
C PHE A 24 11.52 -14.54 9.61
N THR A 25 10.66 -15.19 10.38
CA THR A 25 9.82 -16.29 9.92
C THR A 25 8.45 -15.72 9.64
N VAL A 26 8.07 -15.68 8.37
CA VAL A 26 6.69 -15.35 7.98
C VAL A 26 5.90 -16.65 8.07
N VAL A 27 5.00 -16.74 9.05
CA VAL A 27 4.03 -17.82 9.13
C VAL A 27 2.85 -17.43 8.26
N MET A 28 2.78 -18.00 7.06
CA MET A 28 1.65 -17.83 6.17
C MET A 28 0.52 -18.73 6.70
N GLU A 29 -0.53 -18.15 7.29
CA GLU A 29 -1.76 -18.91 7.57
C GLU A 29 -2.47 -19.29 6.26
N ASP A 30 -3.20 -20.41 6.24
CA ASP A 30 -3.92 -20.95 5.08
C ASP A 30 -4.91 -19.95 4.43
N SER A 31 -5.19 -18.81 5.07
CA SER A 31 -5.98 -17.71 4.50
C SER A 31 -5.25 -16.89 3.43
N TYR A 32 -3.93 -17.10 3.25
CA TYR A 32 -3.16 -16.60 2.11
C TYR A 32 -3.40 -17.42 0.83
N GLU A 33 -4.61 -17.96 0.63
CA GLU A 33 -5.04 -18.36 -0.70
C GLU A 33 -5.06 -17.10 -1.58
N PHE A 34 -4.34 -17.11 -2.70
CA PHE A 34 -4.30 -16.09 -3.74
C PHE A 34 -5.67 -15.85 -4.39
N LYS A 35 -6.68 -15.42 -3.62
CA LYS A 35 -8.04 -15.09 -4.08
C LYS A 35 -8.14 -13.71 -4.74
N ILE A 36 -7.00 -13.03 -4.85
CA ILE A 36 -6.86 -11.65 -5.35
C ILE A 36 -6.22 -11.64 -6.74
N ALA A 37 -5.69 -12.80 -7.13
CA ALA A 37 -5.35 -13.13 -8.47
C ALA A 37 -6.63 -13.18 -9.32
N ARG A 38 -6.67 -12.45 -10.45
CA ARG A 38 -7.36 -13.07 -11.59
C ARG A 38 -6.74 -14.45 -11.83
N GLU A 39 -7.40 -15.38 -12.52
CA GLU A 39 -6.89 -16.74 -12.77
C GLU A 39 -5.45 -16.79 -13.35
N ASP A 40 -4.91 -15.65 -13.79
CA ASP A 40 -3.60 -15.36 -14.37
C ASP A 40 -2.59 -14.59 -13.47
N PHE A 41 -2.87 -14.27 -12.20
CA PHE A 41 -1.85 -13.65 -11.33
C PHE A 41 -0.95 -14.73 -10.73
N GLU A 42 0.25 -14.83 -11.30
CA GLU A 42 1.35 -15.61 -10.76
C GLU A 42 2.27 -14.70 -9.93
N PRO A 43 2.45 -14.98 -8.62
CA PRO A 43 3.30 -14.17 -7.72
C PRO A 43 4.75 -14.06 -8.19
N GLU A 44 5.24 -15.13 -8.81
CA GLU A 44 6.57 -15.20 -9.44
C GLU A 44 6.74 -14.16 -10.57
N THR A 45 5.65 -13.71 -11.19
CA THR A 45 5.67 -12.67 -12.23
C THR A 45 5.89 -11.30 -11.62
N VAL A 46 5.25 -11.01 -10.47
CA VAL A 46 5.47 -9.75 -9.73
C VAL A 46 6.90 -9.70 -9.17
N PHE A 47 7.41 -10.82 -8.67
CA PHE A 47 8.82 -10.91 -8.26
C PHE A 47 9.77 -10.77 -9.45
N ARG A 48 9.43 -11.27 -10.64
CA ARG A 48 10.21 -11.01 -11.87
C ARG A 48 10.15 -9.55 -12.33
N GLU A 49 9.09 -8.81 -12.08
CA GLU A 49 9.08 -7.36 -12.30
C GLU A 49 10.03 -6.62 -11.34
N VAL A 50 10.24 -7.14 -10.12
CA VAL A 50 11.30 -6.64 -9.22
C VAL A 50 12.70 -7.01 -9.72
N VAL A 51 12.84 -8.10 -10.51
CA VAL A 51 14.10 -8.50 -11.17
C VAL A 51 14.50 -7.57 -12.33
N ILE A 52 13.64 -6.62 -12.73
CA ILE A 52 14.03 -5.50 -13.62
C ILE A 52 15.12 -4.64 -12.95
N ALA A 53 15.47 -4.83 -11.68
CA ALA A 53 16.62 -4.18 -11.04
C ALA A 53 17.91 -4.20 -11.89
N ASN A 54 18.20 -5.30 -12.62
CA ASN A 54 19.37 -5.37 -13.50
C ASN A 54 19.17 -4.60 -14.82
N GLU A 55 17.98 -4.67 -15.43
CA GLU A 55 17.65 -3.91 -16.65
C GLU A 55 17.58 -2.40 -16.36
N LEU A 56 17.07 -2.02 -15.18
CA LEU A 56 17.09 -0.65 -14.66
C LEU A 56 18.52 -0.17 -14.40
N SER A 57 19.39 -1.03 -13.86
CA SER A 57 20.80 -0.72 -13.65
C SER A 57 21.53 -0.42 -14.98
N ASP A 58 21.16 -1.09 -16.07
CA ASP A 58 21.69 -0.79 -17.41
C ASP A 58 21.03 0.45 -18.02
N LEU A 59 19.74 0.66 -17.77
CA LEU A 59 18.99 1.84 -18.18
C LEU A 59 19.54 3.14 -17.53
N PHE A 60 19.91 3.07 -16.25
CA PHE A 60 20.54 4.16 -15.49
C PHE A 60 21.99 4.45 -15.89
N GLN A 61 22.64 3.56 -16.65
CA GLN A 61 23.96 3.81 -17.24
C GLN A 61 23.89 4.62 -18.55
N THR A 62 22.70 4.83 -19.09
CA THR A 62 22.45 5.64 -20.30
C THR A 62 21.55 6.83 -19.98
N GLU A 63 21.83 8.01 -20.55
CA GLU A 63 20.89 9.13 -20.45
C GLU A 63 19.58 8.76 -21.15
N LEU A 64 18.48 8.79 -20.38
CA LEU A 64 17.14 8.57 -20.90
C LEU A 64 16.68 9.79 -21.69
N THR A 65 15.90 9.56 -22.75
CA THR A 65 15.15 10.65 -23.36
C THR A 65 14.03 11.10 -22.39
N PRO A 66 13.59 12.38 -22.42
CA PRO A 66 12.50 12.85 -21.56
C PRO A 66 11.22 12.01 -21.67
N ARG A 67 10.96 11.42 -22.85
CA ARG A 67 9.84 10.50 -23.07
C ARG A 67 10.01 9.17 -22.33
N GLN A 68 11.23 8.64 -22.29
CA GLN A 68 11.54 7.40 -21.56
C GLN A 68 11.54 7.65 -20.05
N GLU A 69 12.06 8.78 -19.57
CA GLU A 69 11.97 9.18 -18.17
C GLU A 69 10.51 9.25 -17.70
N ALA A 70 9.66 9.96 -18.45
CA ALA A 70 8.24 10.07 -18.13
C ALA A 70 7.52 8.71 -18.17
N ALA A 71 7.87 7.84 -19.13
CA ALA A 71 7.28 6.49 -19.21
C ALA A 71 7.70 5.61 -18.03
N PHE A 72 8.98 5.69 -17.64
CA PHE A 72 9.52 4.97 -16.50
C PHE A 72 8.91 5.47 -15.18
N GLU A 73 8.86 6.78 -14.97
CA GLU A 73 8.22 7.39 -13.81
C GLU A 73 6.75 6.96 -13.70
N ASN A 74 5.98 7.04 -14.80
CA ASN A 74 4.59 6.60 -14.83
C ASN A 74 4.44 5.11 -14.48
N HIS A 75 5.34 4.25 -14.97
CA HIS A 75 5.32 2.83 -14.68
C HIS A 75 5.57 2.56 -13.19
N ILE A 76 6.59 3.18 -12.60
CA ILE A 76 6.89 3.03 -11.17
C ILE A 76 5.73 3.54 -10.32
N LEU A 77 5.20 4.73 -10.60
CA LEU A 77 4.06 5.29 -9.87
C LEU A 77 2.84 4.36 -9.90
N HIS A 78 2.56 3.77 -11.07
CA HIS A 78 1.45 2.86 -11.25
C HIS A 78 1.68 1.52 -10.52
N ALA A 79 2.91 0.98 -10.53
CA ALA A 79 3.26 -0.23 -9.78
C ALA A 79 3.10 -0.02 -8.26
N LEU A 80 3.54 1.14 -7.75
CA LEU A 80 3.37 1.52 -6.34
C LEU A 80 1.89 1.68 -5.97
N ALA A 81 1.11 2.32 -6.83
CA ALA A 81 -0.33 2.47 -6.64
C ALA A 81 -1.04 1.11 -6.62
N TRP A 82 -0.66 0.18 -7.50
CA TRP A 82 -1.19 -1.19 -7.51
C TRP A 82 -0.80 -1.99 -6.28
N MET A 83 0.41 -1.82 -5.76
CA MET A 83 0.83 -2.48 -4.53
C MET A 83 -0.03 -2.04 -3.34
N VAL A 84 -0.30 -0.73 -3.20
CA VAL A 84 -1.20 -0.21 -2.14
C VAL A 84 -2.64 -0.68 -2.37
N TYR A 85 -3.13 -0.64 -3.61
CA TYR A 85 -4.46 -1.14 -3.95
C TYR A 85 -4.63 -2.62 -3.61
N GLY A 86 -3.63 -3.44 -3.94
CA GLY A 86 -3.59 -4.86 -3.61
C GLY A 86 -3.62 -5.10 -2.09
N SER A 87 -2.84 -4.33 -1.32
CA SER A 87 -2.85 -4.38 0.15
C SER A 87 -4.25 -4.10 0.71
N ASN A 88 -4.93 -3.09 0.20
CA ASN A 88 -6.27 -2.71 0.68
C ASN A 88 -7.34 -3.75 0.27
N LYS A 89 -7.22 -4.30 -0.95
CA LYS A 89 -8.06 -5.42 -1.42
C LYS A 89 -7.90 -6.68 -0.55
N ILE A 90 -6.70 -6.99 -0.05
CA ILE A 90 -6.44 -8.10 0.88
C ILE A 90 -7.24 -7.92 2.17
N GLU A 91 -7.26 -6.71 2.72
CA GLU A 91 -7.93 -6.37 3.98
C GLU A 91 -9.46 -6.19 3.85
N LYS A 92 -10.02 -6.34 2.64
CA LYS A 92 -11.40 -5.95 2.29
C LYS A 92 -11.70 -4.48 2.65
N ALA A 93 -10.67 -3.64 2.68
CA ALA A 93 -10.78 -2.22 2.97
C ALA A 93 -10.67 -1.42 1.66
N GLY A 94 -11.49 -0.37 1.51
CA GLY A 94 -11.41 0.57 0.39
C GLY A 94 -12.36 0.31 -0.79
N SER A 95 -12.47 1.33 -1.65
CA SER A 95 -13.29 1.32 -2.86
C SER A 95 -12.59 0.59 -4.01
N SER A 96 -13.31 -0.30 -4.71
CA SER A 96 -12.83 -1.05 -5.88
C SER A 96 -12.82 -0.25 -7.19
N SER A 97 -12.59 1.06 -7.13
CA SER A 97 -12.73 1.98 -8.27
C SER A 97 -11.39 2.43 -8.85
N ASP A 98 -11.34 2.68 -10.17
CA ASP A 98 -10.20 3.29 -10.87
C ASP A 98 -9.75 4.61 -10.23
N ILE A 99 -10.69 5.35 -9.63
CA ILE A 99 -10.45 6.59 -8.87
C ILE A 99 -9.53 6.39 -7.66
N THR A 100 -9.57 5.21 -7.03
CA THR A 100 -8.67 4.86 -5.93
C THR A 100 -7.21 4.82 -6.42
N LEU A 101 -7.00 4.31 -7.64
CA LEU A 101 -5.68 4.22 -8.25
C LEU A 101 -5.16 5.61 -8.66
N GLU A 102 -6.03 6.46 -9.20
CA GLU A 102 -5.70 7.87 -9.52
C GLU A 102 -5.26 8.65 -8.28
N LEU A 103 -5.97 8.49 -7.16
CA LEU A 103 -5.58 9.09 -5.87
C LEU A 103 -4.22 8.62 -5.39
N TYR A 104 -3.94 7.32 -5.47
CA TYR A 104 -2.62 6.79 -5.09
C TYR A 104 -1.51 7.39 -5.94
N VAL A 105 -1.71 7.47 -7.27
CA VAL A 105 -0.73 8.09 -8.17
C VAL A 105 -0.50 9.56 -7.80
N ALA A 106 -1.56 10.32 -7.51
CA ALA A 106 -1.45 11.71 -7.05
C ALA A 106 -0.64 11.83 -5.75
N VAL A 107 -0.88 10.96 -4.76
CA VAL A 107 -0.08 10.91 -3.52
C VAL A 107 1.40 10.66 -3.82
N PHE A 108 1.71 9.68 -4.66
CA PHE A 108 3.10 9.33 -4.99
C PHE A 108 3.80 10.42 -5.78
N ARG A 109 3.10 11.13 -6.69
CA ARG A 109 3.60 12.35 -7.34
C ARG A 109 3.86 13.51 -6.38
N GLY A 110 3.25 13.47 -5.19
CA GLY A 110 3.33 14.55 -4.21
C GLY A 110 2.41 15.72 -4.55
N GLU A 111 1.32 15.45 -5.26
CA GLU A 111 0.26 16.43 -5.50
C GLU A 111 -0.45 16.77 -4.18
N GLU A 112 -0.95 18.00 -4.09
CA GLU A 112 -1.78 18.42 -2.96
C GLU A 112 -3.19 17.84 -3.14
N ILE A 113 -3.55 16.91 -2.25
CA ILE A 113 -4.87 16.28 -2.27
C ILE A 113 -5.78 17.04 -1.30
N PRO A 114 -6.90 17.61 -1.77
CA PRO A 114 -7.87 18.27 -0.90
C PRO A 114 -8.32 17.33 0.22
N GLU A 115 -8.45 17.84 1.45
CA GLU A 115 -8.86 17.02 2.60
C GLU A 115 -10.34 16.61 2.52
N GLU A 116 -11.17 17.47 1.92
CA GLU A 116 -12.60 17.28 1.73
C GLU A 116 -12.95 17.47 0.25
N ILE A 117 -14.03 16.81 -0.16
CA ILE A 117 -14.61 16.90 -1.51
C ILE A 117 -16.11 17.12 -1.37
N GLU A 118 -16.69 17.80 -2.36
CA GLU A 118 -18.10 18.16 -2.37
C GLU A 118 -18.96 17.04 -2.96
N GLU A 119 -20.26 17.01 -2.64
CA GLU A 119 -21.15 15.92 -3.10
C GLU A 119 -21.35 15.88 -4.62
N GLN A 120 -21.03 16.98 -5.31
CA GLN A 120 -21.11 17.07 -6.76
C GLN A 120 -19.83 16.58 -7.45
N ASP A 121 -18.76 16.34 -6.70
CA ASP A 121 -17.50 15.89 -7.26
C ASP A 121 -17.64 14.46 -7.77
N GLN A 122 -17.10 14.20 -8.96
CA GLN A 122 -17.14 12.87 -9.58
C GLN A 122 -16.47 11.81 -8.68
N GLU A 123 -15.43 12.22 -7.97
CA GLU A 123 -14.75 11.40 -6.97
C GLU A 123 -15.71 10.98 -5.84
N TYR A 124 -16.46 11.92 -5.28
CA TYR A 124 -17.43 11.67 -4.21
C TYR A 124 -18.50 10.67 -4.65
N LEU A 125 -19.06 10.90 -5.84
CA LEU A 125 -20.10 10.03 -6.41
C LEU A 125 -19.61 8.60 -6.57
N SER A 126 -18.34 8.42 -6.96
CA SER A 126 -17.77 7.10 -7.22
C SER A 126 -17.45 6.34 -5.93
N PHE A 127 -16.97 7.02 -4.89
CA PHE A 127 -16.86 6.41 -3.55
C PHE A 127 -18.24 6.02 -3.01
N LYS A 128 -19.24 6.88 -3.18
CA LYS A 128 -20.62 6.59 -2.77
C LYS A 128 -21.19 5.38 -3.48
N GLU A 129 -21.03 5.28 -4.80
CA GLU A 129 -21.46 4.12 -5.60
C GLU A 129 -20.78 2.83 -5.14
N SER A 130 -19.47 2.89 -4.87
CA SER A 130 -18.70 1.75 -4.35
C SER A 130 -19.22 1.27 -2.99
N LEU A 131 -19.50 2.18 -2.05
CA LEU A 131 -20.07 1.84 -0.74
C LEU A 131 -21.45 1.19 -0.88
N ILE A 132 -22.30 1.71 -1.78
CA ILE A 132 -23.62 1.11 -2.08
C ILE A 132 -23.46 -0.32 -2.62
N HIS A 133 -22.55 -0.54 -3.57
CA HIS A 133 -22.29 -1.88 -4.12
C HIS A 133 -21.78 -2.86 -3.05
N GLN A 134 -21.00 -2.37 -2.10
CA GLN A 134 -20.48 -3.16 -0.98
C GLN A 134 -21.50 -3.36 0.15
N HIS A 135 -22.73 -2.81 0.01
CA HIS A 135 -23.77 -2.85 1.04
C HIS A 135 -23.33 -2.20 2.37
N LEU A 136 -22.45 -1.20 2.28
CA LEU A 136 -21.96 -0.41 3.41
C LEU A 136 -22.75 0.91 3.53
N PRO A 137 -22.69 1.59 4.70
CA PRO A 137 -23.19 2.94 4.82
C PRO A 137 -22.58 3.86 3.75
N ALA A 138 -23.43 4.63 3.06
CA ALA A 138 -23.04 5.50 1.95
C ALA A 138 -23.53 6.95 2.15
N ASP A 139 -23.66 7.35 3.42
CA ASP A 139 -23.84 8.77 3.78
C ASP A 139 -22.53 9.55 3.58
N THR A 140 -22.63 10.88 3.63
CA THR A 140 -21.49 11.79 3.42
C THR A 140 -20.32 11.48 4.34
N SER A 141 -20.57 11.12 5.60
CA SER A 141 -19.50 10.81 6.56
C SER A 141 -18.76 9.52 6.19
N ALA A 142 -19.49 8.50 5.74
CA ALA A 142 -18.92 7.23 5.29
C ALA A 142 -18.11 7.39 4.00
N VAL A 143 -18.60 8.21 3.06
CA VAL A 143 -17.88 8.54 1.81
C VAL A 143 -16.57 9.25 2.11
N LEU A 144 -16.61 10.32 2.90
CA LEU A 144 -15.42 11.09 3.25
C LEU A 144 -14.42 10.27 4.08
N ARG A 145 -14.91 9.39 4.96
CA ARG A 145 -14.08 8.45 5.70
C ARG A 145 -13.37 7.47 4.76
N SER A 146 -14.10 6.83 3.85
CA SER A 146 -13.52 5.83 2.93
C SER A 146 -12.44 6.45 2.04
N ARG A 147 -12.69 7.66 1.53
CA ARG A 147 -11.69 8.43 0.79
C ARG A 147 -10.45 8.73 1.62
N ARG A 148 -10.64 9.18 2.87
CA ARG A 148 -9.54 9.51 3.78
C ARG A 148 -8.65 8.30 4.06
N GLU A 149 -9.26 7.14 4.34
CA GLU A 149 -8.55 5.88 4.54
C GLU A 149 -7.69 5.52 3.31
N VAL A 150 -8.24 5.66 2.09
CA VAL A 150 -7.47 5.47 0.84
C VAL A 150 -6.26 6.40 0.77
N VAL A 151 -6.45 7.71 0.92
CA VAL A 151 -5.36 8.68 0.83
C VAL A 151 -4.27 8.39 1.87
N GLN A 152 -4.67 8.04 3.09
CA GLN A 152 -3.75 7.79 4.20
C GLN A 152 -2.94 6.51 4.03
N HIS A 153 -3.52 5.46 3.46
CA HIS A 153 -2.79 4.24 3.11
C HIS A 153 -1.63 4.53 2.16
N ALA A 154 -1.87 5.31 1.09
CA ALA A 154 -0.80 5.71 0.18
C ALA A 154 0.22 6.65 0.84
N GLN A 155 -0.22 7.59 1.68
CA GLN A 155 0.69 8.49 2.40
C GLN A 155 1.60 7.72 3.37
N ALA A 156 1.07 6.75 4.09
CA ALA A 156 1.85 5.91 5.00
C ALA A 156 2.83 5.01 4.24
N ALA A 157 2.41 4.42 3.11
CA ALA A 157 3.31 3.65 2.24
C ALA A 157 4.45 4.52 1.70
N LYS A 158 4.13 5.71 1.19
CA LYS A 158 5.11 6.71 0.73
C LYS A 158 6.10 7.08 1.83
N PHE A 159 5.61 7.33 3.04
CA PHE A 159 6.45 7.63 4.20
C PHE A 159 7.41 6.48 4.52
N MET A 160 6.92 5.24 4.60
CA MET A 160 7.77 4.09 4.87
C MET A 160 8.82 3.87 3.77
N MET A 161 8.46 4.03 2.50
CA MET A 161 9.42 3.95 1.39
C MET A 161 10.50 5.04 1.46
N ASP A 162 10.12 6.27 1.80
CA ASP A 162 11.08 7.35 2.00
C ASP A 162 12.07 7.03 3.13
N GLN A 163 11.59 6.58 4.29
CA GLN A 163 12.47 6.27 5.42
C GLN A 163 13.36 5.05 5.16
N LEU A 164 12.79 3.95 4.67
CA LEU A 164 13.49 2.66 4.57
C LEU A 164 14.29 2.51 3.27
N CYS A 165 13.69 2.85 2.13
CA CYS A 165 14.28 2.59 0.82
C CYS A 165 15.12 3.77 0.32
N ILE A 166 14.64 5.01 0.48
CA ILE A 166 15.32 6.20 -0.04
C ILE A 166 16.40 6.68 0.92
N ARG A 167 16.07 6.81 2.21
CA ARG A 167 17.02 7.26 3.25
C ARG A 167 17.88 6.13 3.81
N GLY A 168 17.52 4.87 3.55
CA GLY A 168 18.28 3.71 4.02
C GLY A 168 18.29 3.55 5.54
N GLN A 169 17.23 3.97 6.22
CA GLN A 169 17.11 3.79 7.68
C GLN A 169 16.68 2.36 8.01
N ASP A 170 17.16 1.86 9.15
CA ASP A 170 16.64 0.61 9.71
C ASP A 170 15.21 0.82 10.25
N LEU A 171 14.36 -0.19 10.10
CA LEU A 171 13.01 -0.16 10.65
C LEU A 171 13.08 0.02 12.17
N SER A 172 12.38 1.04 12.68
CA SER A 172 12.31 1.36 14.10
C SER A 172 10.87 1.52 14.55
N GLU A 173 10.65 1.39 15.85
CA GLU A 173 9.34 1.64 16.46
C GLU A 173 8.83 3.04 16.13
N GLN A 174 9.70 4.05 16.13
CA GLN A 174 9.33 5.42 15.78
C GLN A 174 8.79 5.54 14.35
N ILE A 175 9.39 4.84 13.38
CA ILE A 175 8.90 4.81 11.99
C ILE A 175 7.53 4.13 11.94
N ILE A 176 7.36 3.01 12.66
CA ILE A 176 6.08 2.29 12.71
C ILE A 176 4.99 3.17 13.33
N LEU A 177 5.29 3.86 14.43
CA LEU A 177 4.34 4.73 15.11
C LEU A 177 3.95 5.93 14.25
N GLU A 178 4.88 6.55 13.54
CA GLU A 178 4.54 7.67 12.64
C GLU A 178 3.76 7.18 11.42
N ALA A 179 4.09 6.02 10.85
CA ALA A 179 3.29 5.41 9.79
C ALA A 179 1.86 5.12 10.27
N HIS A 180 1.70 4.57 11.47
CA HIS A 180 0.40 4.36 12.10
C HIS A 180 -0.34 5.68 12.35
N ARG A 181 0.37 6.74 12.72
CA ARG A 181 -0.22 8.07 12.90
C ARG A 181 -0.79 8.62 11.59
N ILE A 182 -0.07 8.46 10.50
CA ILE A 182 -0.51 8.83 9.14
C ILE A 182 -1.75 8.02 8.75
N LEU A 183 -1.72 6.70 8.97
CA LEU A 183 -2.82 5.78 8.62
C LEU A 183 -4.15 6.10 9.32
N THR A 184 -4.09 6.68 10.52
CA THR A 184 -5.25 6.80 11.43
C THR A 184 -5.70 8.24 11.64
N TYR A 185 -5.01 9.21 11.05
CA TYR A 185 -5.30 10.63 11.23
C TYR A 185 -6.77 10.94 10.89
N LYS A 186 -7.56 11.52 11.80
CA LYS A 186 -9.00 11.78 11.57
C LYS A 186 -9.84 10.56 11.17
N VAL A 187 -9.42 9.35 11.53
CA VAL A 187 -10.17 8.11 11.32
C VAL A 187 -10.39 7.48 12.69
N ASP A 188 -11.59 7.58 13.24
CA ASP A 188 -11.88 6.99 14.56
C ASP A 188 -11.95 5.46 14.48
N ALA A 189 -11.53 4.78 15.54
CA ALA A 189 -11.82 3.36 15.74
C ALA A 189 -13.25 3.19 16.27
N GLU A 190 -13.76 1.96 16.33
CA GLU A 190 -15.15 1.69 16.76
C GLU A 190 -15.52 2.32 18.11
N THR A 191 -14.57 2.37 19.04
CA THR A 191 -14.80 2.85 20.42
C THR A 191 -13.79 3.90 20.87
N THR A 192 -12.80 4.24 20.05
CA THR A 192 -11.67 5.08 20.45
C THR A 192 -11.46 6.20 19.42
N PRO A 193 -11.50 7.47 19.84
CA PRO A 193 -11.16 8.60 18.97
C PRO A 193 -9.74 8.48 18.44
N TRP A 194 -9.53 8.87 17.18
CA TRP A 194 -8.20 8.80 16.55
C TRP A 194 -7.12 9.53 17.35
N THR A 195 -7.48 10.63 18.01
CA THR A 195 -6.57 11.42 18.85
C THR A 195 -5.97 10.64 20.03
N GLU A 196 -6.59 9.52 20.42
CA GLU A 196 -6.16 8.72 21.58
C GLU A 196 -5.31 7.50 21.17
N TYR A 197 -5.52 6.92 19.99
CA TYR A 197 -4.80 5.70 19.57
C TYR A 197 -3.82 5.91 18.41
N SER A 198 -3.94 7.01 17.67
CA SER A 198 -3.08 7.32 16.53
C SER A 198 -1.62 7.47 16.96
N GLY A 199 -0.73 6.67 16.35
CA GLY A 199 0.69 6.66 16.70
C GLY A 199 1.01 6.13 18.11
N VAL A 200 0.11 5.36 18.73
CA VAL A 200 0.34 4.71 20.02
C VAL A 200 0.50 3.21 19.81
N TYR A 201 1.59 2.63 20.35
CA TYR A 201 1.75 1.18 20.41
C TYR A 201 0.98 0.65 21.62
N ARG A 202 0.05 -0.29 21.38
CA ARG A 202 -0.77 -1.05 22.35
C ARG A 202 -0.45 -0.73 23.82
N SER A 203 -1.32 0.05 24.47
CA SER A 203 -1.32 0.30 25.92
C SER A 203 -1.89 -0.88 26.71
#